data_AF-A0A2S7PMW6-F1
#
_entry.id   AF-A0A2S7PMW6-F1
#
_cell.length_a   1.000
_cell.length_b   1.000
_cell.length_c   1.000
_cell.angle_alpha   90.00
_cell.angle_beta   90.00
_cell.angle_gamma   90.00
#
_symmetry.space_group_name_H-M   'P 1'
#
loop_
_entity.id
_entity.type
_entity.pdbx_description
1 polymer ?
#
loop_
_entity_poly.entity_id
_entity_poly.type
_entity_poly.pdbx_seq_one_letter_code
_entity_poly.pdbx_strand_id
1 'polypeptide(L)'
;MSATTFPAFLNLPSELRLKIWTYLLPGPRILPIRFSRTTKSYITPSAPPALLSISSETRSLFLAHYTLLQLNPSYDSTIYIDFALDTLFFEHEDCSPGGDLAADLRICEARDRIERVAIDAHLWEILRLFRYDALSEIRCLTGLKNVALVLRRGDEDADEGLGFFTGNEIRFERCLPSQERLRRMFFEGPATVEQEISQCRWYVSTVKWELDHGSGFEWKNGEPPAVQMWLR
;
A
#
# COMPACT_ATOMS: atom_id res chain seq x y z
N MET A 1 -3.76 -27.76 33.65
CA MET A 1 -3.16 -28.36 32.43
C MET A 1 -3.07 -27.26 31.40
N SER A 2 -1.87 -26.79 31.08
CA SER A 2 -1.64 -25.70 30.12
C SER A 2 -1.81 -26.26 28.71
N ALA A 3 -2.92 -25.92 28.04
CA ALA A 3 -3.28 -26.39 26.71
C ALA A 3 -2.49 -25.65 25.60
N THR A 4 -1.16 -25.72 25.64
CA THR A 4 -0.27 -25.00 24.70
C THR A 4 0.25 -25.87 23.57
N THR A 5 -0.04 -27.18 23.56
CA THR A 5 0.43 -28.10 22.53
C THR A 5 -0.70 -29.01 22.05
N PHE A 6 -0.91 -29.05 20.73
CA PHE A 6 -1.87 -29.92 20.06
C PHE A 6 -1.10 -30.95 19.21
N PRO A 7 -0.48 -31.97 19.82
CA PRO A 7 0.44 -32.89 19.15
C PRO A 7 -0.27 -33.76 18.09
N ALA A 8 -1.59 -33.94 18.21
CA ALA A 8 -2.38 -34.73 17.26
C ALA A 8 -2.34 -34.17 15.83
N PHE A 9 -2.12 -32.86 15.65
CA PHE A 9 -2.00 -32.26 14.32
C PHE A 9 -0.79 -32.80 13.55
N LEU A 10 0.34 -33.01 14.23
CA LEU A 10 1.56 -33.52 13.59
C LEU A 10 1.42 -34.98 13.15
N ASN A 11 0.46 -35.72 13.71
CA ASN A 11 0.16 -37.10 13.32
C ASN A 11 -0.67 -37.20 12.04
N LEU A 12 -1.16 -36.08 11.51
CA LEU A 12 -1.87 -36.06 10.23
C LEU A 12 -0.88 -36.28 9.07
N PRO A 13 -1.31 -37.02 8.02
CA PRO A 13 -0.60 -37.07 6.75
C PRO A 13 -0.28 -35.67 6.23
N SER A 14 0.87 -35.51 5.56
CA SER A 14 1.34 -34.21 5.05
C SER A 14 0.30 -33.53 4.15
N GLU A 15 -0.43 -34.28 3.33
CA GLU A 15 -1.49 -33.74 2.47
C GLU A 15 -2.58 -33.03 3.26
N LEU A 16 -3.02 -33.61 4.39
CA LEU A 16 -4.04 -33.01 5.24
C LEU A 16 -3.50 -31.79 5.98
N ARG A 17 -2.25 -31.85 6.46
CA ARG A 17 -1.59 -30.69 7.09
C ARG A 17 -1.47 -29.53 6.11
N LEU A 18 -0.97 -29.78 4.91
CA LEU A 18 -0.87 -28.78 3.85
C LEU A 18 -2.24 -28.19 3.51
N LYS A 19 -3.28 -29.04 3.38
CA LYS A 19 -4.64 -28.56 3.12
C LYS A 19 -5.15 -27.63 4.22
N ILE A 20 -4.87 -27.94 5.49
CA ILE A 20 -5.24 -27.08 6.63
C ILE A 20 -4.44 -25.77 6.58
N TRP A 21 -3.14 -25.84 6.29
CA TRP A 21 -2.28 -24.67 6.15
C TRP A 21 -2.68 -23.75 4.99
N THR A 22 -3.15 -24.30 3.86
CA THR A 22 -3.68 -23.52 2.75
C THR A 22 -4.87 -22.66 3.17
N TYR A 23 -5.74 -23.14 4.08
CA TYR A 23 -6.83 -22.34 4.62
C TYR A 23 -6.38 -21.18 5.53
N LEU A 24 -5.13 -21.21 6.01
CA LEU A 24 -4.56 -20.11 6.79
C LEU A 24 -3.92 -19.04 5.89
N LEU A 25 -3.74 -19.30 4.58
CA LEU A 25 -3.16 -18.31 3.69
C LEU A 25 -4.00 -17.03 3.75
N PRO A 26 -3.36 -15.85 3.76
CA PRO A 26 -4.10 -14.60 3.71
C PRO A 26 -5.04 -14.59 2.50
N GLY A 27 -6.29 -14.19 2.70
CA GLY A 27 -7.16 -13.83 1.58
C GLY A 27 -6.69 -12.53 0.91
N PRO A 28 -7.47 -11.99 -0.04
CA PRO A 28 -7.23 -10.66 -0.60
C PRO A 28 -7.12 -9.62 0.52
N ARG A 29 -6.00 -8.90 0.55
CA ARG A 29 -5.69 -7.90 1.57
C ARG A 29 -5.12 -6.63 0.97
N ILE A 30 -5.30 -5.55 1.71
CA ILE A 30 -4.72 -4.25 1.41
C ILE A 30 -3.38 -4.16 2.13
N LEU A 31 -2.31 -3.83 1.40
CA LEU A 31 -0.95 -3.72 1.92
C LEU A 31 -0.53 -2.25 1.90
N PRO A 32 -0.66 -1.52 3.02
CA PRO A 32 -0.15 -0.17 3.13
C PRO A 32 1.38 -0.19 3.00
N ILE A 33 1.92 0.70 2.18
CA ILE A 33 3.35 0.81 1.93
C ILE A 33 3.90 2.04 2.62
N ARG A 34 4.92 1.85 3.46
CA ARG A 34 5.67 2.91 4.11
C ARG A 34 7.17 2.65 3.97
N PHE A 35 7.94 3.72 3.88
CA PHE A 35 9.40 3.68 3.91
C PHE A 35 9.89 4.08 5.30
N SER A 36 10.53 3.14 5.98
CA SER A 36 11.17 3.42 7.27
C SER A 36 12.54 4.03 7.01
N ARG A 37 12.69 5.33 7.32
CA ARG A 37 13.98 6.04 7.19
C ARG A 37 15.03 5.52 8.16
N THR A 38 14.61 4.99 9.31
CA THR A 38 15.50 4.42 10.34
C THR A 38 16.16 3.13 9.85
N THR A 39 15.37 2.21 9.28
CA THR A 39 15.85 0.91 8.78
C THR A 39 16.23 0.95 7.31
N LYS A 40 15.99 2.07 6.61
CA LYS A 40 16.17 2.26 5.17
C LYS A 40 15.50 1.15 4.34
N SER A 41 14.28 0.79 4.73
CA SER A 41 13.55 -0.32 4.11
C SER A 41 12.07 -0.01 3.93
N TYR A 42 11.48 -0.61 2.89
CA TYR A 42 10.04 -0.65 2.71
C TYR A 42 9.41 -1.63 3.68
N ILE A 43 8.43 -1.14 4.44
CA ILE A 43 7.69 -1.89 5.44
C ILE A 43 6.20 -1.75 5.19
N THR A 44 5.44 -2.71 5.68
CA THR A 44 3.99 -2.59 5.80
C THR A 44 3.61 -2.56 7.29
N PRO A 45 2.73 -1.64 7.73
CA PRO A 45 2.27 -1.62 9.11
C PRO A 45 1.30 -2.77 9.42
N SER A 46 0.84 -3.51 8.40
CA SER A 46 0.00 -4.69 8.58
C SER A 46 0.75 -5.80 9.33
N ALA A 47 0.02 -6.52 10.19
CA ALA A 47 0.59 -7.64 10.94
C ALA A 47 1.17 -8.71 9.99
N PRO A 48 2.36 -9.27 10.30
CA PRO A 48 2.95 -10.30 9.47
C PRO A 48 2.05 -11.56 9.46
N PRO A 49 1.93 -12.27 8.33
CA PRO A 49 1.13 -13.49 8.25
C PRO A 49 1.56 -14.54 9.27
N ALA A 50 0.60 -15.13 9.99
CA ALA A 50 0.86 -16.14 11.01
C ALA A 50 1.65 -17.35 10.46
N LEU A 51 1.48 -17.70 9.19
CA LEU A 51 2.23 -18.81 8.56
C LEU A 51 3.75 -18.62 8.63
N LEU A 52 4.25 -17.38 8.68
CA LEU A 52 5.69 -17.11 8.76
C LEU A 52 6.28 -17.49 10.12
N SER A 53 5.48 -17.54 11.18
CA SER A 53 5.92 -17.78 12.57
C SER A 53 5.58 -19.17 13.11
N ILE A 54 4.56 -19.87 12.56
CA ILE A 54 4.09 -21.16 13.09
C ILE A 54 5.14 -22.28 12.96
N SER A 55 5.62 -22.56 11.75
CA SER A 55 6.54 -23.67 11.48
C SER A 55 7.35 -23.47 10.19
N SER A 56 8.33 -24.33 9.92
CA SER A 56 9.05 -24.33 8.63
C SER A 56 8.13 -24.74 7.48
N GLU A 57 7.23 -25.70 7.69
CA GLU A 57 6.27 -26.18 6.68
C GLU A 57 5.32 -25.06 6.22
N THR A 58 4.74 -24.33 7.17
CA THR A 58 3.85 -23.19 6.86
C THR A 58 4.60 -22.07 6.15
N ARG A 59 5.86 -21.82 6.51
CA ARG A 59 6.70 -20.81 5.86
C ARG A 59 7.01 -21.18 4.42
N SER A 60 7.38 -22.43 4.16
CA SER A 60 7.62 -22.93 2.80
C SER A 60 6.37 -22.83 1.94
N LEU A 61 5.20 -23.17 2.49
CA LEU A 61 3.92 -23.00 1.80
C LEU A 61 3.65 -21.52 1.50
N PHE A 62 3.83 -20.62 2.47
CA PHE A 62 3.62 -19.19 2.26
C PHE A 62 4.55 -18.62 1.16
N LEU A 63 5.84 -18.93 1.19
CA LEU A 63 6.82 -18.45 0.21
C LEU A 63 6.61 -19.02 -1.20
N ALA A 64 5.87 -20.11 -1.34
CA ALA A 64 5.47 -20.62 -2.66
C ALA A 64 4.36 -19.78 -3.32
N HIS A 65 3.52 -19.10 -2.51
CA HIS A 65 2.43 -18.26 -2.99
C HIS A 65 2.78 -16.78 -3.04
N TYR A 66 3.52 -16.29 -2.04
CA TYR A 66 3.82 -14.87 -1.89
C TYR A 66 5.27 -14.56 -2.25
N THR A 67 5.47 -13.54 -3.07
CA THR A 67 6.79 -13.05 -3.47
C THR A 67 7.17 -11.83 -2.63
N LEU A 68 8.46 -11.67 -2.31
CA LEU A 68 8.94 -10.43 -1.69
C LEU A 68 8.86 -9.28 -2.71
N LEU A 69 8.14 -8.22 -2.36
CA LEU A 69 8.00 -7.02 -3.18
C LEU A 69 9.22 -6.11 -3.00
N GLN A 70 10.00 -5.90 -4.06
CA GLN A 70 11.06 -4.89 -4.07
C GLN A 70 10.64 -3.71 -4.94
N LEU A 71 10.24 -2.61 -4.30
CA LEU A 71 9.84 -1.38 -5.02
C LEU A 71 11.04 -0.65 -5.61
N ASN A 72 12.13 -0.51 -4.85
CA ASN A 72 13.37 0.09 -5.33
C ASN A 72 14.53 -0.81 -4.89
N PRO A 73 15.39 -1.27 -5.82
CA PRO A 73 16.49 -2.20 -5.53
C PRO A 73 17.58 -1.59 -4.64
N SER A 74 17.58 -0.26 -4.47
CA SER A 74 18.50 0.45 -3.57
C SER A 74 18.19 0.24 -2.09
N TYR A 75 16.98 -0.24 -1.78
CA TYR A 75 16.48 -0.37 -0.43
C TYR A 75 15.93 -1.77 -0.18
N ASP A 76 16.05 -2.23 1.07
CA ASP A 76 15.49 -3.50 1.48
C ASP A 76 13.97 -3.42 1.57
N SER A 77 13.31 -4.59 1.54
CA SER A 77 11.87 -4.70 1.71
C SER A 77 11.55 -5.90 2.59
N THR A 78 10.51 -5.77 3.40
CA THR A 78 9.96 -6.85 4.23
C THR A 78 8.55 -7.26 3.80
N ILE A 79 8.08 -6.72 2.67
CA ILE A 79 6.69 -6.82 2.23
C ILE A 79 6.53 -8.02 1.31
N TYR A 80 5.71 -8.98 1.71
CA TYR A 80 5.34 -10.12 0.87
C TYR A 80 3.98 -9.87 0.21
N ILE A 81 3.92 -10.08 -1.11
CA ILE A 81 2.74 -9.81 -1.94
C ILE A 81 2.36 -11.02 -2.80
N ASP A 82 1.05 -11.25 -2.91
CA ASP A 82 0.47 -12.00 -4.03
C ASP A 82 -0.11 -11.00 -5.03
N PHE A 83 0.53 -10.87 -6.19
CA PHE A 83 0.16 -9.92 -7.23
C PHE A 83 -1.27 -10.10 -7.77
N ALA A 84 -1.81 -11.33 -7.68
CA ALA A 84 -3.12 -11.65 -8.21
C ALA A 84 -4.26 -11.38 -7.23
N LEU A 85 -3.97 -11.20 -5.94
CA LEU A 85 -4.98 -11.03 -4.88
C LEU A 85 -4.82 -9.72 -4.09
N ASP A 86 -3.58 -9.37 -3.73
CA ASP A 86 -3.29 -8.25 -2.85
C ASP A 86 -3.40 -6.91 -3.59
N THR A 87 -3.75 -5.86 -2.84
CA THR A 87 -3.80 -4.48 -3.33
C THR A 87 -2.76 -3.64 -2.60
N LEU A 88 -1.83 -3.03 -3.34
CA LEU A 88 -0.87 -2.08 -2.76
C LEU A 88 -1.60 -0.79 -2.39
N PHE A 89 -1.37 -0.27 -1.19
CA PHE A 89 -1.98 0.96 -0.73
C PHE A 89 -0.92 2.00 -0.36
N PHE A 90 -0.96 3.13 -1.04
CA PHE A 90 -0.09 4.27 -0.77
C PHE A 90 -0.87 5.30 0.03
N GLU A 91 -0.62 5.34 1.34
CA GLU A 91 -1.40 6.13 2.29
C GLU A 91 -0.74 7.46 2.65
N HIS A 92 0.59 7.49 2.73
CA HIS A 92 1.35 8.62 3.26
C HIS A 92 2.50 9.02 2.33
N GLU A 93 3.00 10.25 2.47
CA GLU A 93 4.17 10.75 1.73
C GLU A 93 5.45 9.94 2.02
N ASP A 94 5.49 9.26 3.17
CA ASP A 94 6.56 8.32 3.51
C ASP A 94 6.52 7.03 2.67
N CYS A 95 5.61 6.87 1.70
CA CYS A 95 5.65 5.74 0.78
C CYS A 95 6.86 5.75 -0.16
N SER A 96 7.54 6.89 -0.33
CA SER A 96 8.74 7.03 -1.14
C SER A 96 9.86 7.72 -0.35
N PRO A 97 11.09 7.17 -0.34
CA PRO A 97 12.23 7.81 0.32
C PRO A 97 12.54 9.20 -0.26
N GLY A 98 12.41 9.35 -1.58
CA GLY A 98 12.70 10.57 -2.33
C GLY A 98 11.49 11.46 -2.60
N GLY A 99 10.28 11.02 -2.23
CA GLY A 99 9.03 11.73 -2.51
C GLY A 99 8.54 11.64 -3.97
N ASP A 100 9.26 10.90 -4.83
CA ASP A 100 8.84 10.63 -6.21
C ASP A 100 8.43 9.16 -6.34
N LEU A 101 7.18 8.87 -5.96
CA LEU A 101 6.63 7.53 -6.03
C LEU A 101 6.67 6.96 -7.46
N ALA A 102 6.48 7.78 -8.49
CA ALA A 102 6.57 7.35 -9.87
C ALA A 102 8.00 6.91 -10.25
N ALA A 103 9.04 7.54 -9.70
CA ALA A 103 10.41 7.09 -9.91
C ALA A 103 10.67 5.72 -9.27
N ASP A 104 10.20 5.51 -8.03
CA ASP A 104 10.33 4.21 -7.36
C ASP A 104 9.59 3.11 -8.12
N LEU A 105 8.33 3.35 -8.52
CA LEU A 105 7.54 2.39 -9.30
C LEU A 105 8.15 2.09 -10.69
N ARG A 106 8.84 3.05 -11.31
CA ARG A 106 9.48 2.86 -12.61
C ARG A 106 10.67 1.89 -12.53
N ILE A 107 11.41 1.94 -11.43
CA ILE A 107 12.60 1.11 -11.19
C ILE A 107 12.19 -0.29 -10.68
N CYS A 108 11.00 -0.43 -10.11
CA CYS A 108 10.47 -1.71 -9.66
C CYS A 108 10.44 -2.76 -10.80
N GLU A 109 11.13 -3.88 -10.61
CA GLU A 109 11.15 -4.99 -11.58
C GLU A 109 9.78 -5.67 -11.68
N ALA A 110 9.01 -5.67 -10.60
CA ALA A 110 7.70 -6.31 -10.54
C ALA A 110 6.55 -5.41 -11.03
N ARG A 111 6.83 -4.23 -11.57
CA ARG A 111 5.81 -3.25 -12.00
C ARG A 111 4.77 -3.81 -12.98
N ASP A 112 5.18 -4.74 -13.85
CA ASP A 112 4.31 -5.35 -14.85
C ASP A 112 3.43 -6.48 -14.28
N ARG A 113 3.70 -6.90 -13.04
CA ARG A 113 2.92 -7.90 -12.30
C ARG A 113 1.91 -7.26 -11.35
N ILE A 114 2.09 -5.98 -10.98
CA ILE A 114 1.20 -5.29 -10.05
C ILE A 114 -0.16 -5.05 -10.72
N GLU A 115 -1.20 -5.73 -10.24
CA GLU A 115 -2.55 -5.65 -10.83
C GLU A 115 -3.48 -4.65 -10.12
N ARG A 116 -3.25 -4.37 -8.83
CA ARG A 116 -4.16 -3.56 -8.00
C ARG A 116 -3.40 -2.58 -7.14
N VAL A 117 -3.75 -1.30 -7.29
CA VAL A 117 -3.19 -0.21 -6.49
C VAL A 117 -4.30 0.67 -5.95
N ALA A 118 -4.15 1.10 -4.72
CA ALA A 118 -4.94 2.10 -4.07
C ALA A 118 -4.03 3.27 -3.65
N ILE A 119 -4.47 4.50 -3.86
CA ILE A 119 -3.75 5.71 -3.46
C ILE A 119 -4.71 6.56 -2.64
N ASP A 120 -4.25 7.04 -1.48
CA ASP A 120 -5.01 7.99 -0.67
C ASP A 120 -5.22 9.31 -1.45
N ALA A 121 -6.42 9.87 -1.37
CA ALA A 121 -6.79 11.06 -2.12
C ALA A 121 -5.94 12.28 -1.75
N HIS A 122 -5.53 12.40 -0.49
CA HIS A 122 -4.66 13.49 -0.06
C HIS A 122 -3.23 13.28 -0.57
N LEU A 123 -2.71 12.05 -0.51
CA LEU A 123 -1.44 11.73 -1.14
C LEU A 123 -1.48 12.01 -2.65
N TRP A 124 -2.59 11.67 -3.32
CA TRP A 124 -2.80 11.95 -4.73
C TRP A 124 -2.66 13.44 -5.04
N GLU A 125 -3.28 14.32 -4.25
CA GLU A 125 -3.12 15.77 -4.37
C GLU A 125 -1.67 16.22 -4.22
N ILE A 126 -0.98 15.76 -3.17
CA ILE A 126 0.42 16.11 -2.89
C ILE A 126 1.31 15.73 -4.07
N LEU A 127 1.14 14.53 -4.63
CA LEU A 127 1.93 14.06 -5.78
C LEU A 127 1.74 14.95 -7.01
N ARG A 128 0.57 15.55 -7.19
CA ARG A 128 0.27 16.47 -8.30
C ARG A 128 0.81 17.88 -8.08
N LEU A 129 1.13 18.31 -6.85
CA LEU A 129 1.76 19.61 -6.61
C LEU A 129 3.12 19.73 -7.30
N PHE A 130 3.85 18.62 -7.42
CA PHE A 130 5.21 18.59 -7.94
C PHE A 130 5.32 18.07 -9.38
N ARG A 131 4.21 17.64 -10.01
CA ARG A 131 4.23 16.95 -11.31
C ARG A 131 3.08 17.37 -12.22
N TYR A 132 3.45 17.71 -13.46
CA TYR A 132 2.49 18.06 -14.53
C TYR A 132 1.77 16.85 -15.13
N ASP A 133 2.40 15.66 -15.17
CA ASP A 133 1.79 14.46 -15.76
C ASP A 133 0.87 13.76 -14.76
N ALA A 134 -0.44 13.94 -14.90
CA ALA A 134 -1.48 13.47 -13.99
C ALA A 134 -1.47 11.95 -13.72
N LEU A 135 -0.84 11.14 -14.59
CA LEU A 135 -0.85 9.67 -14.48
C LEU A 135 0.55 9.08 -14.25
N SER A 136 1.54 9.85 -13.79
CA SER A 136 2.93 9.37 -13.75
C SER A 136 3.15 8.09 -12.93
N GLU A 137 2.42 7.88 -11.83
CA GLU A 137 2.51 6.67 -11.01
C GLU A 137 1.79 5.50 -11.67
N ILE A 138 0.62 5.76 -12.25
CA ILE A 138 -0.26 4.74 -12.85
C ILE A 138 0.35 4.20 -14.15
N ARG A 139 0.92 5.06 -14.99
CA ARG A 139 1.57 4.67 -16.26
C ARG A 139 2.87 3.88 -16.06
N CYS A 140 3.47 3.88 -14.87
CA CYS A 140 4.61 3.00 -14.61
C CYS A 140 4.19 1.53 -14.47
N LEU A 141 2.91 1.25 -14.20
CA LEU A 141 2.38 -0.07 -13.90
C LEU A 141 1.61 -0.63 -15.10
N THR A 142 2.31 -1.30 -16.01
CA THR A 142 1.69 -1.79 -17.27
C THR A 142 0.66 -2.92 -17.07
N GLY A 143 0.77 -3.65 -15.96
CA GLY A 143 -0.09 -4.81 -15.62
C GLY A 143 -1.33 -4.44 -14.81
N LEU A 144 -1.57 -3.16 -14.60
CA LEU A 144 -2.60 -2.66 -13.71
C LEU A 144 -4.00 -2.97 -14.25
N LYS A 145 -4.86 -3.53 -13.39
CA LYS A 145 -6.27 -3.82 -13.68
C LYS A 145 -7.20 -2.94 -12.87
N ASN A 146 -6.82 -2.59 -11.64
CA ASN A 146 -7.64 -1.76 -10.77
C ASN A 146 -6.81 -0.66 -10.11
N VAL A 147 -7.37 0.55 -10.13
CA VAL A 147 -6.89 1.71 -9.39
C VAL A 147 -8.00 2.20 -8.47
N ALA A 148 -7.72 2.36 -7.19
CA ALA A 148 -8.64 2.96 -6.25
C ALA A 148 -8.08 4.28 -5.71
N LEU A 149 -8.87 5.35 -5.73
CA LEU A 149 -8.61 6.53 -4.93
C LEU A 149 -9.37 6.41 -3.62
N VAL A 150 -8.65 6.43 -2.50
CA VAL A 150 -9.20 6.20 -1.17
C VAL A 150 -9.40 7.52 -0.47
N LEU A 151 -10.62 7.81 -0.06
CA LEU A 151 -10.93 8.93 0.82
C LEU A 151 -11.10 8.40 2.23
N ARG A 152 -10.27 8.88 3.15
CA ARG A 152 -10.35 8.57 4.58
C ARG A 152 -11.38 9.48 5.25
N ARG A 153 -12.31 8.92 6.01
CA ARG A 153 -13.23 9.69 6.86
C ARG A 153 -12.44 10.35 8.00
N GLY A 154 -12.64 11.66 8.16
CA GLY A 154 -11.86 12.53 9.07
C GLY A 154 -11.98 12.26 10.58
N ASP A 155 -12.40 11.07 11.03
CA ASP A 155 -12.63 10.78 12.45
C ASP A 155 -11.62 9.79 13.08
N GLU A 156 -10.62 9.29 12.34
CA GLU A 156 -9.64 8.31 12.87
C GLU A 156 -8.24 8.89 13.18
N ASP A 157 -7.97 10.17 12.88
CA ASP A 157 -6.65 10.79 13.15
C ASP A 157 -6.46 11.30 14.59
N ALA A 158 -7.45 11.10 15.48
CA ALA A 158 -7.33 11.59 16.84
C ALA A 158 -6.46 10.69 17.75
N ASP A 159 -6.05 9.47 17.33
CA ASP A 159 -5.41 8.51 18.26
C ASP A 159 -4.18 7.72 17.75
N GLU A 160 -3.72 7.87 16.50
CA GLU A 160 -2.40 7.30 16.10
C GLU A 160 -1.21 8.25 16.39
N GLY A 161 -1.42 9.21 17.27
CA GLY A 161 -0.44 10.18 17.71
C GLY A 161 0.25 9.87 19.04
N LEU A 162 0.39 8.62 19.51
CA LEU A 162 1.22 8.28 20.68
C LEU A 162 1.44 6.76 20.86
N GLY A 163 2.42 6.20 20.12
CA GLY A 163 2.93 4.84 20.33
C GLY A 163 4.43 4.85 20.64
N PHE A 164 4.77 4.57 21.89
CA PHE A 164 6.11 4.58 22.52
C PHE A 164 7.29 4.01 21.70
N PHE A 165 8.41 4.73 21.68
CA PHE A 165 9.76 4.16 21.84
C PHE A 165 10.53 4.96 22.88
N THR A 166 10.83 4.30 24.01
CA THR A 166 11.79 4.71 25.02
C THR A 166 13.21 4.68 24.46
N GLY A 167 14.00 5.73 24.70
CA GLY A 167 15.45 5.70 24.57
C GLY A 167 16.00 6.94 23.86
N ASN A 168 16.69 7.78 24.64
CA ASN A 168 17.44 8.97 24.23
C ASN A 168 18.13 8.83 22.86
N GLU A 169 17.79 9.71 21.90
CA GLU A 169 18.76 10.32 20.99
C GLU A 169 18.15 11.54 20.28
N ILE A 170 19.01 12.53 20.03
CA ILE A 170 18.69 13.94 19.77
C ILE A 170 17.94 14.12 18.44
N ARG A 171 16.73 14.69 18.53
CA ARG A 171 15.82 15.00 17.41
C ARG A 171 16.31 16.22 16.62
N PHE A 172 16.68 16.03 15.35
CA PHE A 172 16.57 17.10 14.35
C PHE A 172 15.09 17.18 13.93
N GLU A 173 14.27 17.78 14.79
CA GLU A 173 12.93 18.23 14.41
C GLU A 173 13.08 19.39 13.43
N ARG A 174 13.09 19.08 12.13
CA ARG A 174 12.37 19.95 11.21
C ARG A 174 10.91 19.70 11.52
N CYS A 175 10.32 20.60 12.31
CA CYS A 175 8.89 20.70 12.50
C CYS A 175 8.22 20.88 11.13
N LEU A 176 8.00 19.78 10.41
CA LEU A 176 6.94 19.72 9.44
C LEU A 176 5.65 19.95 10.25
N PRO A 177 4.80 20.90 9.86
CA PRO A 177 3.57 21.16 10.58
C PRO A 177 2.77 19.85 10.63
N SER A 178 2.07 19.56 11.74
CA SER A 178 1.12 18.44 11.79
C SER A 178 0.24 18.45 10.54
N GLN A 179 -0.21 17.28 10.06
CA GLN A 179 -1.02 17.19 8.84
C GLN A 179 -2.21 18.16 8.84
N GLU A 180 -2.83 18.39 10.00
CA GLU A 180 -3.87 19.41 10.19
C GLU A 180 -3.39 20.85 9.96
N ARG A 181 -2.15 21.18 10.33
CA ARG A 181 -1.56 22.51 10.11
C ARG A 181 -1.19 22.75 8.65
N LEU A 182 -0.73 21.74 7.90
CA LEU A 182 -0.54 21.84 6.45
C LEU A 182 -1.91 22.02 5.76
N ARG A 183 -2.92 21.22 6.14
CA ARG A 183 -4.31 21.39 5.70
C ARG A 183 -4.82 22.81 5.95
N ARG A 184 -4.64 23.36 7.16
CA ARG A 184 -5.04 24.74 7.50
C ARG A 184 -4.21 25.83 6.82
N MET A 185 -2.98 25.54 6.39
CA MET A 185 -2.13 26.52 5.71
C MET A 185 -2.42 26.61 4.21
N PHE A 186 -2.88 25.52 3.57
CA PHE A 186 -3.10 25.49 2.12
C PHE A 186 -4.58 25.55 1.72
N PHE A 187 -5.53 25.25 2.61
CA PHE A 187 -6.96 25.23 2.30
C PHE A 187 -7.74 26.17 3.23
N GLU A 188 -8.47 27.12 2.64
CA GLU A 188 -9.38 28.02 3.34
C GLU A 188 -10.58 27.23 3.91
N GLY A 189 -10.64 27.11 5.23
CA GLY A 189 -11.80 26.59 5.98
C GLY A 189 -11.87 25.05 6.08
N PRO A 190 -12.64 24.52 7.06
CA PRO A 190 -12.89 23.08 7.14
C PRO A 190 -13.72 22.67 5.92
N ALA A 191 -13.11 21.94 4.98
CA ALA A 191 -13.84 21.32 3.89
C ALA A 191 -14.91 20.40 4.48
N THR A 192 -16.14 20.54 4.03
CA THR A 192 -17.23 19.63 4.41
C THR A 192 -16.94 18.24 3.84
N VAL A 193 -17.37 17.18 4.52
CA VAL A 193 -17.26 15.80 4.02
C VAL A 193 -17.82 15.66 2.59
N GLU A 194 -18.87 16.41 2.27
CA GLU A 194 -19.48 16.44 0.93
C GLU A 194 -18.56 17.08 -0.13
N GLN A 195 -17.80 18.11 0.23
CA GLN A 195 -16.78 18.70 -0.64
C GLN A 195 -15.63 17.72 -0.89
N GLU A 196 -15.12 17.04 0.14
CA GLU A 196 -14.05 16.04 -0.01
C GLU A 196 -14.48 14.86 -0.91
N ILE A 197 -15.72 14.36 -0.74
CA ILE A 197 -16.29 13.32 -1.60
C ILE A 197 -16.43 13.83 -3.04
N SER A 198 -16.90 15.06 -3.23
CA SER A 198 -17.07 15.66 -4.56
C SER A 198 -15.73 15.84 -5.27
N GLN A 199 -14.70 16.27 -4.54
CA GLN A 199 -13.34 16.41 -5.01
C GLN A 199 -12.72 15.07 -5.39
N CYS A 200 -12.87 14.03 -4.56
CA CYS A 200 -12.42 12.67 -4.89
C CYS A 200 -13.12 12.10 -6.13
N ARG A 201 -14.44 12.33 -6.27
CA ARG A 201 -15.19 11.95 -7.47
C ARG A 201 -14.67 12.67 -8.70
N TRP A 202 -14.29 13.93 -8.57
CA TRP A 202 -13.65 14.68 -9.65
C TRP A 202 -12.31 14.05 -10.02
N TYR A 203 -11.43 13.72 -9.06
CA TYR A 203 -10.17 13.01 -9.35
C TYR A 203 -10.39 11.69 -10.07
N VAL A 204 -11.31 10.85 -9.61
CA VAL A 204 -11.62 9.58 -10.27
C VAL A 204 -12.10 9.80 -11.70
N SER A 205 -12.92 10.83 -11.93
CA SER A 205 -13.43 11.15 -13.27
C SER A 205 -12.31 11.65 -14.19
N THR A 206 -11.42 12.48 -13.68
CA THR A 206 -10.24 12.97 -14.41
C THR A 206 -9.29 11.83 -14.76
N VAL A 207 -8.98 10.94 -13.80
CA VAL A 207 -8.12 9.78 -14.05
C VAL A 207 -8.75 8.86 -15.11
N LYS A 208 -10.06 8.58 -15.03
CA LYS A 208 -10.76 7.81 -16.07
C LYS A 208 -10.65 8.47 -17.44
N TRP A 209 -10.92 9.77 -17.50
CA TRP A 209 -10.86 10.52 -18.75
C TRP A 209 -9.47 10.47 -19.38
N GLU A 210 -8.42 10.67 -18.59
CA GLU A 210 -7.01 10.59 -19.03
C GLU A 210 -6.60 9.17 -19.42
N LEU A 211 -7.14 8.13 -18.80
CA LEU A 211 -6.87 6.75 -19.20
C LEU A 211 -7.52 6.38 -20.54
N ASP A 212 -8.71 6.92 -20.80
CA ASP A 212 -9.48 6.65 -22.03
C ASP A 212 -8.98 7.50 -23.22
N HIS A 213 -8.56 8.74 -22.97
CA HIS A 213 -8.21 9.73 -24.01
C HIS A 213 -6.71 10.07 -24.05
N GLY A 214 -5.95 9.70 -23.03
CA GLY A 214 -4.51 9.95 -22.95
C GLY A 214 -3.77 9.17 -24.02
N SER A 215 -3.22 9.90 -24.99
CA SER A 215 -2.52 9.31 -26.13
C SER A 215 -1.23 8.58 -25.70
N GLY A 216 -1.02 7.37 -26.24
CA GLY A 216 0.32 6.78 -26.38
C GLY A 216 0.80 5.86 -25.26
N PHE A 217 -0.09 5.23 -24.49
CA PHE A 217 0.28 4.17 -23.55
C PHE A 217 -0.50 2.89 -23.81
N GLU A 218 0.20 1.82 -24.17
CA GLU A 218 -0.41 0.50 -24.38
C GLU A 218 -0.37 -0.30 -23.07
N TRP A 219 -1.55 -0.66 -22.58
CA TRP A 219 -1.70 -1.57 -21.44
C TRP A 219 -1.41 -3.00 -21.87
N LYS A 220 -0.77 -3.78 -21.00
CA LYS A 220 -0.42 -5.17 -21.32
C LYS A 220 -1.64 -6.04 -21.66
N ASN A 221 -2.79 -5.70 -21.09
CA ASN A 221 -4.06 -6.39 -21.32
C ASN A 221 -4.93 -5.72 -22.40
N GLY A 222 -4.44 -4.65 -23.04
CA GLY A 222 -5.16 -3.90 -24.08
C GLY A 222 -6.29 -2.97 -23.57
N GLU A 223 -6.72 -3.13 -22.32
CA GLU A 223 -7.76 -2.32 -21.68
C GLU A 223 -7.17 -1.41 -20.59
N PRO A 224 -7.68 -0.16 -20.44
CA PRO A 224 -7.29 0.70 -19.33
C PRO A 224 -7.76 0.13 -17.99
N PRO A 225 -7.03 0.39 -16.89
CA PRO A 225 -7.40 -0.09 -15.57
C PRO A 225 -8.73 0.51 -15.10
N ALA A 226 -9.53 -0.30 -14.41
CA ALA A 226 -10.76 0.15 -13.80
C ALA A 226 -10.46 1.08 -12.63
N VAL A 227 -10.97 2.33 -12.70
CA VAL A 227 -10.79 3.31 -11.63
C VAL A 227 -12.01 3.33 -10.71
N GLN A 228 -11.77 3.23 -9.41
CA GLN A 228 -12.77 3.20 -8.36
C GLN A 228 -12.48 4.24 -7.28
N MET A 229 -13.52 4.61 -6.54
CA MET A 229 -13.40 5.42 -5.34
C MET A 229 -13.71 4.52 -4.14
N TRP A 230 -12.84 4.47 -3.15
CA TRP A 230 -13.09 3.77 -1.89
C TRP A 230 -13.27 4.79 -0.77
N LEU A 231 -14.22 4.52 0.11
CA LEU A 231 -14.40 5.25 1.35
C LEU A 231 -13.84 4.37 2.47
N ARG A 232 -12.88 4.89 3.22
CA ARG A 232 -12.28 4.20 4.36
C ARG A 232 -12.63 4.93 5.65
#